data_AF-A0A2S6S460-F1
#
_entry.id   AF-A0A2S6S460-F1
#
_cell.length_a   1.000
_cell.length_b   1.000
_cell.length_c   1.000
_cell.angle_alpha   90.00
_cell.angle_beta   90.00
_cell.angle_gamma   90.00
#
_symmetry.space_group_name_H-M   'P 1'
#
loop_
_entity.id
_entity.type
_entity.pdbx_description
1 polymer ?
#
loop_
_entity_poly.entity_id
_entity_poly.type
_entity_poly.pdbx_seq_one_letter_code
_entity_poly.pdbx_strand_id
1 'polypeptide(L)'
;MKKLFMYFFIFILIPSSVYSWCSAPSPPYYKPSKPSVPWCVNEWNNTHTCDEWEISSYNNSIRNYNYEVERYIMDLQNYVDSARNYANCEINSLN
;
A
#
# COMPACT_ATOMS: atom_id res chain seq x y z
N MET A 1 -17.81 -45.10 -33.84
CA MET A 1 -16.83 -44.01 -33.57
C MET A 1 -17.42 -42.60 -33.62
N LYS A 2 -18.37 -42.27 -34.51
CA LYS A 2 -19.00 -40.93 -34.58
C LYS A 2 -19.74 -40.50 -33.29
N LYS A 3 -20.44 -41.42 -32.61
CA LYS A 3 -21.14 -41.11 -31.34
C LYS A 3 -20.18 -40.81 -30.18
N LEU A 4 -19.00 -41.45 -30.15
CA LEU A 4 -17.97 -41.17 -29.14
C LEU A 4 -17.35 -39.78 -29.32
N PHE A 5 -17.15 -39.36 -30.57
CA PHE A 5 -16.69 -38.00 -30.91
C PHE A 5 -17.72 -36.93 -30.52
N MET A 6 -19.02 -37.23 -30.65
CA MET A 6 -20.10 -36.32 -30.27
C MET A 6 -20.18 -36.10 -28.75
N TYR A 7 -19.94 -37.12 -27.93
CA TYR A 7 -19.87 -36.98 -26.46
C TYR A 7 -18.63 -36.18 -26.00
N PHE A 8 -17.51 -36.32 -26.70
CA PHE A 8 -16.30 -35.53 -26.42
C PHE A 8 -16.49 -34.04 -26.69
N PHE A 9 -17.27 -33.69 -27.73
CA PHE A 9 -17.57 -32.29 -28.08
C PHE A 9 -18.55 -31.62 -27.10
N ILE A 10 -19.45 -32.38 -26.48
CA ILE A 10 -20.46 -31.85 -25.53
C ILE A 10 -19.84 -31.47 -24.18
N PHE A 11 -18.74 -32.11 -23.76
CA PHE A 11 -18.07 -31.81 -22.48
C PHE A 11 -17.29 -30.48 -22.47
N ILE A 12 -16.95 -29.93 -23.65
CA ILE A 12 -16.18 -28.67 -23.78
C ILE A 12 -17.11 -27.44 -23.70
N LEU A 13 -18.42 -27.64 -23.81
CA LEU A 13 -19.43 -26.56 -23.77
C LEU A 13 -20.01 -26.31 -22.38
N ILE A 14 -19.45 -26.93 -21.33
CA ILE A 14 -19.88 -26.65 -19.96
C ILE A 14 -19.33 -25.26 -19.59
N PRO A 15 -20.19 -24.24 -19.40
CA PRO A 15 -19.73 -22.92 -19.03
C PRO A 15 -19.03 -23.01 -17.68
N SER A 16 -17.75 -22.66 -17.64
CA SER A 16 -17.08 -22.39 -16.38
C SER A 16 -17.74 -21.16 -15.76
N SER A 17 -18.37 -21.34 -14.61
CA SER A 17 -18.77 -20.21 -13.77
C SER A 17 -17.48 -19.54 -13.28
N VAL A 18 -17.06 -18.48 -13.98
CA VAL A 18 -15.97 -17.61 -13.54
C VAL A 18 -16.52 -16.78 -12.38
N TYR A 19 -16.30 -17.25 -11.17
CA TYR A 19 -16.57 -16.43 -9.98
C TYR A 19 -15.61 -15.24 -10.00
N SER A 20 -16.13 -14.02 -10.05
CA SER A 20 -15.32 -12.81 -9.88
C SER A 20 -14.85 -12.75 -8.43
N TRP A 21 -13.62 -13.16 -8.19
CA TRP A 21 -12.99 -13.02 -6.88
C TRP A 21 -12.51 -11.58 -6.71
N CYS A 22 -13.08 -10.86 -5.74
CA CYS A 22 -12.66 -9.52 -5.37
C CYS A 22 -11.85 -9.57 -4.07
N SER A 23 -10.58 -9.19 -4.12
CA SER A 23 -9.69 -9.22 -2.95
C SER A 23 -9.62 -7.84 -2.31
N ALA A 24 -10.11 -7.72 -1.07
CA ALA A 24 -10.00 -6.49 -0.30
C ALA A 24 -8.52 -6.21 0.03
N PRO A 25 -8.01 -4.98 -0.21
CA PRO A 25 -6.66 -4.63 0.18
C PRO A 25 -6.55 -4.43 1.69
N SER A 26 -5.34 -4.56 2.22
CA SER A 26 -5.03 -4.23 3.61
C SER A 26 -4.42 -2.83 3.72
N PRO A 27 -4.77 -2.04 4.74
CA PRO A 27 -4.18 -0.73 4.94
C PRO A 27 -2.69 -0.85 5.32
N PRO A 28 -1.87 0.16 4.99
CA PRO A 28 -0.47 0.19 5.42
C PRO A 28 -0.37 0.21 6.95
N TYR A 29 0.49 -0.64 7.52
CA TYR A 29 0.58 -0.84 8.96
C TYR A 29 1.47 0.19 9.68
N TYR A 30 2.58 0.58 9.06
CA TYR A 30 3.62 1.37 9.74
C TYR A 30 3.52 2.85 9.38
N LYS A 31 2.89 3.63 10.25
CA LYS A 31 2.94 5.09 10.19
C LYS A 31 4.27 5.58 10.81
N PRO A 32 5.10 6.32 10.07
CA PRO A 32 6.36 6.82 10.60
C PRO A 32 6.12 7.82 11.73
N SER A 33 7.02 7.82 12.70
CA SER A 33 6.97 8.68 13.88
C SER A 33 8.05 9.72 13.80
N LYS A 34 7.68 11.02 13.93
CA LYS A 34 8.66 12.11 13.92
C LYS A 34 9.65 11.88 15.08
N PRO A 35 10.96 11.97 14.85
CA PRO A 35 11.94 11.87 15.93
C PRO A 35 11.73 13.01 16.94
N SER A 36 12.02 12.72 18.20
CA SER A 36 11.96 13.73 19.26
C SER A 36 13.01 14.81 19.03
N VAL A 37 12.61 16.06 19.16
CA VAL A 37 13.51 17.21 19.08
C VAL A 37 14.43 17.20 20.31
N PRO A 38 15.76 17.24 20.14
CA PRO A 38 16.68 17.40 21.25
C PRO A 38 16.42 18.72 22.00
N TRP A 39 16.64 18.72 23.31
CA TRP A 39 16.42 19.90 24.16
C TRP A 39 17.25 21.11 23.73
N CYS A 40 18.38 20.87 23.07
CA CYS A 40 19.32 21.88 22.59
C CYS A 40 18.96 22.46 21.22
N VAL A 41 17.90 21.97 20.55
CA VAL A 41 17.41 22.49 19.26
C VAL A 41 16.16 23.35 19.49
N ASN A 42 16.13 24.53 18.86
CA ASN A 42 14.94 25.38 18.77
C ASN A 42 14.46 25.45 17.31
N GLU A 43 13.43 24.66 16.98
CA GLU A 43 12.86 24.61 15.63
C GLU A 43 12.15 25.93 15.23
N TRP A 44 11.64 26.71 16.19
CA TRP A 44 10.91 27.96 15.90
C TRP A 44 11.83 29.07 15.38
N ASN A 45 13.00 29.23 16.01
CA ASN A 45 13.99 30.23 15.63
C ASN A 45 15.10 29.67 14.73
N ASN A 46 15.07 28.38 14.40
CA ASN A 46 16.10 27.68 13.64
C ASN A 46 17.52 27.86 14.24
N THR A 47 17.65 27.66 15.55
CA THR A 47 18.92 27.79 16.30
C THR A 47 19.17 26.53 17.14
N HIS A 48 20.43 26.25 17.49
CA HIS A 48 20.77 25.17 18.41
C HIS A 48 21.98 25.51 19.29
N THR A 49 22.08 24.81 20.42
CA THR A 49 23.23 24.81 21.34
C THR A 49 23.89 23.43 21.45
N CYS A 50 23.42 22.47 20.64
CA CYS A 50 23.93 21.11 20.60
C CYS A 50 25.39 21.06 20.16
N ASP A 51 26.11 20.02 20.57
CA ASP A 51 27.37 19.68 19.92
C ASP A 51 27.15 19.18 18.48
N GLU A 52 28.24 19.12 17.70
CA GLU A 52 28.21 18.74 16.28
C GLU A 52 27.69 17.31 16.06
N TRP A 53 27.93 16.40 17.00
CA TRP A 53 27.47 15.02 16.87
C TRP A 53 25.96 14.93 17.06
N GLU A 54 25.41 15.59 18.07
CA GLU A 54 23.99 15.55 18.40
C GLU A 54 23.14 16.22 17.32
N ILE A 55 23.57 17.39 16.81
CA ILE A 55 22.86 18.05 15.71
C ILE A 55 22.93 17.23 14.42
N SER A 56 24.08 16.63 14.10
CA SER A 56 24.24 15.78 12.93
C SER A 56 23.38 14.52 13.02
N SER A 57 23.34 13.90 14.20
CA SER A 57 22.50 12.74 14.51
C SER A 57 21.02 13.08 14.34
N TYR A 58 20.55 14.18 14.93
CA TYR A 58 19.17 14.62 14.80
C TYR A 58 18.78 14.91 13.34
N ASN A 59 19.63 15.63 12.59
CA ASN A 59 19.40 15.91 11.18
C ASN A 59 19.36 14.63 10.33
N ASN A 60 20.15 13.61 10.69
CA ASN A 60 20.08 12.30 10.05
C ASN A 60 18.74 11.59 10.34
N SER A 61 18.29 11.61 11.59
CA SER A 61 16.98 11.06 11.96
C SER A 61 15.84 11.76 11.23
N ILE A 62 15.91 13.09 11.07
CA ILE A 62 14.92 13.86 10.30
C ILE A 62 14.91 13.46 8.82
N ARG A 63 16.08 13.33 8.19
CA ARG A 63 16.17 12.85 6.79
C ARG A 63 15.55 11.47 6.64
N ASN A 64 15.87 10.53 7.53
CA ASN A 64 15.30 9.19 7.51
C ASN A 64 13.78 9.21 7.69
N TYR A 65 13.28 9.99 8.65
CA TYR A 65 11.84 10.17 8.86
C TYR A 65 11.15 10.71 7.60
N ASN A 66 11.73 11.69 6.91
CA ASN A 66 11.15 12.22 5.67
C ASN A 66 11.07 11.13 4.58
N TYR A 67 12.10 10.30 4.42
CA TYR A 67 12.04 9.16 3.48
C TYR A 67 10.96 8.14 3.85
N GLU A 68 10.77 7.87 5.14
CA GLU A 68 9.70 6.97 5.60
C GLU A 68 8.31 7.58 5.36
N VAL A 69 8.14 8.90 5.55
CA VAL A 69 6.91 9.63 5.26
C VAL A 69 6.56 9.54 3.78
N GLU A 70 7.51 9.79 2.89
CA GLU A 70 7.29 9.68 1.44
C GLU A 70 6.83 8.28 1.04
N ARG A 71 7.49 7.24 1.58
CA ARG A 71 7.09 5.84 1.35
C ARG A 71 5.69 5.55 1.87
N TYR A 72 5.38 5.99 3.09
CA TYR A 72 4.07 5.77 3.69
C TYR A 72 2.95 6.48 2.90
N ILE A 73 3.23 7.66 2.33
CA ILE A 73 2.29 8.34 1.43
C ILE A 73 2.03 7.51 0.16
N MET A 74 3.09 6.95 -0.45
CA MET A 74 2.93 6.06 -1.61
C MET A 74 2.10 4.82 -1.26
N ASP A 75 2.35 4.20 -0.11
CA ASP A 75 1.60 3.03 0.34
C ASP A 75 0.12 3.36 0.55
N LEU A 76 -0.20 4.54 1.09
CA LEU A 76 -1.57 5.02 1.22
C LEU A 76 -2.25 5.25 -0.12
N GLN A 77 -1.54 5.83 -1.09
CA GLN A 77 -2.06 6.01 -2.45
C GLN A 77 -2.38 4.67 -3.10
N ASN A 78 -1.45 3.71 -3.01
CA ASN A 78 -1.65 2.35 -3.50
C ASN A 78 -2.84 1.66 -2.83
N TYR A 79 -3.02 1.87 -1.52
CA TYR A 79 -4.16 1.34 -0.79
C TYR A 79 -5.48 1.94 -1.28
N VAL A 80 -5.56 3.26 -1.48
CA VAL A 80 -6.75 3.93 -2.01
C VAL A 80 -7.12 3.41 -3.41
N ASP A 81 -6.15 3.30 -4.30
CA ASP A 81 -6.37 2.77 -5.65
C ASP A 81 -6.84 1.31 -5.61
N SER A 82 -6.21 0.49 -4.77
CA SER A 82 -6.61 -0.90 -4.58
C SER A 82 -8.02 -1.02 -4.00
N ALA A 83 -8.39 -0.14 -3.06
CA ALA A 83 -9.71 -0.16 -2.44
C ALA A 83 -10.80 0.24 -3.45
N ARG A 84 -10.49 1.20 -4.33
CA ARG A 84 -11.35 1.56 -5.46
C ARG A 84 -11.52 0.40 -6.43
N ASN A 85 -10.44 -0.29 -6.77
CA ASN A 85 -10.48 -1.45 -7.66
C ASN A 85 -11.29 -2.60 -7.05
N TYR A 86 -11.13 -2.86 -5.76
CA TYR A 86 -11.94 -3.82 -5.01
C TYR A 86 -13.44 -3.46 -5.07
N ALA A 87 -13.80 -2.21 -4.76
CA ALA A 87 -15.19 -1.76 -4.82
C ALA A 87 -15.80 -1.91 -6.23
N ASN A 88 -15.05 -1.54 -7.28
CA ASN A 88 -15.50 -1.73 -8.66
C ASN A 88 -15.67 -3.21 -9.02
N CYS A 89 -14.79 -4.08 -8.55
CA CYS A 89 -14.91 -5.53 -8.73
C CYS A 89 -16.21 -6.05 -8.08
N GLU A 90 -16.49 -5.66 -6.84
CA GLU A 90 -17.71 -6.05 -6.12
C GLU A 90 -18.98 -5.50 -6.80
N ILE A 91 -18.95 -4.29 -7.36
CA ILE A 91 -20.08 -3.77 -8.15
C ILE A 91 -20.30 -4.60 -9.41
N ASN A 92 -19.22 -4.96 -10.11
CA ASN A 92 -19.30 -5.74 -11.34
C ASN A 92 -19.69 -7.21 -11.09
N SER A 93 -19.43 -7.75 -9.90
CA SER A 93 -19.82 -9.12 -9.54
C SER A 93 -21.34 -9.30 -9.39
N LEU A 94 -22.07 -8.19 -9.22
CA LEU A 94 -23.53 -8.18 -9.05
C LEU A 94 -24.31 -8.08 -10.37
N ASN A 95 -23.65 -7.74 -11.48
CA ASN A 95 -24.26 -7.53 -12.80
C ASN A 95 -23.92 -8.67 -13.75
#